data_AF-A0A836RE48-F1
#
_entry.id   AF-A0A836RE48-F1
#
_cell.length_a   1.000
_cell.length_b   1.000
_cell.length_c   1.000
_cell.angle_alpha   90.00
_cell.angle_beta   90.00
_cell.angle_gamma   90.00
#
_symmetry.space_group_name_H-M   'P 1'
#
loop_
_entity.id
_entity.type
_entity.pdbx_description
1 polymer ?
#
loop_
_entity_poly.entity_id
_entity_poly.type
_entity_poly.pdbx_seq_one_letter_code
_entity_poly.pdbx_strand_id
1 'polypeptide(L)'
;EQLSDNYFNEKFKKYVENKVELAERDINRFNKKGKKEYEHTARFYLNWYEKIYRDYRERFNENVIGAFGKLQREGYIEIITSAATHGYLPLLGRDSSIFAQINIGKETYQRYFDKRPKGIWLPECAYRPTYNWLPPVDTHDAQRGLRPGIEKFLIENNISYFFVDTHVLEGGEPKGVYMERFPALKRLWQQFEKEYKKTDRKVERRTAFLSYLLQYREDFVNVLARNKETGLQVWSGEWGYPGDFWYREFHKKDEISGFQYWRVTDPSGDLATKEVYIPERVSERVKEQADHFSGLVYNLLSDFYAEYEVPGVINALYDTELFGHWWFEGVKWIGEVLKNISKIEDIALSTSANYVENYSSPEVISIPEGSWGE
;
A
#
# COMPACT_ATOMS: atom_id res chain seq x y z
N GLU A 1 -13.87 7.69 -9.01
CA GLU A 1 -14.81 8.78 -8.70
C GLU A 1 -14.13 10.14 -8.53
N GLN A 2 -13.52 10.47 -7.38
CA GLN A 2 -13.04 11.84 -7.10
C GLN A 2 -12.02 12.36 -8.14
N LEU A 3 -11.06 11.52 -8.56
CA LEU A 3 -10.05 11.92 -9.55
C LEU A 3 -10.59 12.15 -10.97
N SER A 4 -11.82 11.76 -11.28
CA SER A 4 -12.48 12.07 -12.56
C SER A 4 -13.51 13.19 -12.43
N ASP A 5 -13.72 13.72 -11.23
CA ASP A 5 -14.70 14.75 -10.98
C ASP A 5 -14.17 16.12 -11.43
N ASN A 6 -14.97 16.84 -12.22
CA ASN A 6 -14.58 18.15 -12.76
C ASN A 6 -14.39 19.18 -11.65
N TYR A 7 -15.21 19.14 -10.59
CA TYR A 7 -15.06 20.06 -9.48
C TYR A 7 -13.74 19.81 -8.73
N PHE A 8 -13.38 18.55 -8.49
CA PHE A 8 -12.11 18.17 -7.88
C PHE A 8 -10.92 18.62 -8.74
N ASN A 9 -10.98 18.42 -10.06
CA ASN A 9 -9.95 18.88 -11.00
C ASN A 9 -9.75 20.41 -10.92
N GLU A 10 -10.82 21.20 -10.93
CA GLU A 10 -10.74 22.66 -10.79
C GLU A 10 -10.16 23.08 -9.42
N LYS A 11 -10.50 22.37 -8.35
CA LYS A 11 -9.93 22.64 -7.02
C LYS A 11 -8.44 22.31 -6.95
N PHE A 12 -8.00 21.23 -7.59
CA PHE A 12 -6.59 20.89 -7.67
C PHE A 12 -5.78 21.96 -8.41
N LYS A 13 -6.26 22.46 -9.55
CA LYS A 13 -5.58 23.54 -10.29
C LYS A 13 -5.39 24.80 -9.43
N LYS A 14 -6.46 25.26 -8.77
CA LYS A 14 -6.41 26.40 -7.83
C LYS A 14 -5.47 26.15 -6.65
N TYR A 15 -5.44 24.93 -6.15
CA TYR A 15 -4.51 24.54 -5.09
C TYR A 15 -3.06 24.71 -5.55
N VAL A 16 -2.72 24.21 -6.74
CA VAL A 16 -1.34 24.30 -7.27
C VAL A 16 -0.96 25.74 -7.59
N GLU A 17 -1.85 26.54 -8.19
CA GLU A 17 -1.63 27.98 -8.44
C GLU A 17 -1.34 28.74 -7.14
N ASN A 18 -2.14 28.51 -6.09
CA ASN A 18 -1.88 29.09 -4.78
C ASN A 18 -0.54 28.62 -4.19
N LYS A 19 -0.12 27.37 -4.42
CA LYS A 19 1.20 26.90 -3.98
C LYS A 19 2.35 27.59 -4.74
N VAL A 20 2.20 27.82 -6.04
CA VAL A 20 3.16 28.61 -6.84
C VAL A 20 3.30 30.02 -6.26
N GLU A 21 2.18 30.73 -6.05
CA GLU A 21 2.20 32.08 -5.47
C GLU A 21 2.87 32.12 -4.08
N LEU A 22 2.58 31.14 -3.22
CA LEU A 22 3.20 31.04 -1.90
C LEU A 22 4.71 30.82 -2.00
N ALA A 23 5.19 30.04 -2.97
CA ALA A 23 6.62 29.81 -3.18
C ALA A 23 7.33 31.08 -3.64
N GLU A 24 6.72 31.84 -4.56
CA GLU A 24 7.25 33.15 -4.99
C GLU A 24 7.34 34.16 -3.84
N ARG A 25 6.30 34.21 -2.99
CA ARG A 25 6.31 35.06 -1.79
C ARG A 25 7.40 34.65 -0.81
N ASP A 26 7.63 33.35 -0.65
CA ASP A 26 8.68 32.82 0.21
C ASP A 26 10.09 33.12 -0.30
N ILE A 27 10.33 33.01 -1.61
CA ILE A 27 11.60 33.44 -2.23
C ILE A 27 11.90 34.89 -1.87
N ASN A 28 10.93 35.80 -2.09
CA ASN A 28 11.08 37.21 -1.76
C ASN A 28 11.29 37.45 -0.26
N ARG A 29 10.54 36.74 0.59
CA ARG A 29 10.62 36.83 2.06
C ARG A 29 11.98 36.39 2.59
N PHE A 30 12.52 35.28 2.09
CA PHE A 30 13.82 34.76 2.53
C PHE A 30 14.99 35.56 1.99
N ASN A 31 14.89 36.04 0.74
CA ASN A 31 15.89 36.91 0.14
C ASN A 31 16.06 38.21 0.96
N LYS A 32 14.94 38.89 1.29
CA LYS A 32 14.95 40.10 2.15
C LYS A 32 15.56 39.87 3.54
N LYS A 33 15.44 38.64 4.07
CA LYS A 33 16.01 38.25 5.37
C LYS A 33 17.44 37.70 5.27
N GLY A 34 18.04 37.66 4.08
CA GLY A 34 19.38 37.10 3.86
C GLY A 34 19.47 35.57 4.08
N LYS A 35 18.34 34.86 4.12
CA LYS A 35 18.28 33.41 4.38
C LYS A 35 18.45 32.60 3.08
N LYS A 36 19.67 32.56 2.56
CA LYS A 36 19.98 31.96 1.24
C LYS A 36 19.56 30.50 1.09
N GLU A 37 19.78 29.66 2.11
CA GLU A 37 19.41 28.24 2.04
C GLU A 37 17.90 28.04 1.96
N TYR A 38 17.12 28.82 2.72
CA TYR A 38 15.65 28.79 2.65
C TYR A 38 15.13 29.32 1.32
N GLU A 39 15.74 30.38 0.79
CA GLU A 39 15.42 30.88 -0.55
C GLU A 39 15.65 29.81 -1.62
N HIS A 40 16.78 29.09 -1.55
CA HIS A 40 17.09 27.99 -2.46
C HIS A 40 16.02 26.90 -2.42
N THR A 41 15.63 26.46 -1.23
CA THR A 41 14.57 25.45 -1.08
C THR A 41 13.18 25.99 -1.50
N ALA A 42 12.91 27.29 -1.36
CA ALA A 42 11.69 27.90 -1.88
C ALA A 42 11.66 27.91 -3.43
N ARG A 43 12.80 28.16 -4.08
CA ARG A 43 12.95 28.01 -5.54
C ARG A 43 12.76 26.57 -6.00
N PHE A 44 13.25 25.61 -5.22
CA PHE A 44 12.97 24.19 -5.46
C PHE A 44 11.45 23.92 -5.46
N TYR A 45 10.71 24.42 -4.47
CA TYR A 45 9.25 24.24 -4.43
C TYR A 45 8.53 24.92 -5.59
N LEU A 46 8.91 26.14 -5.95
CA LEU A 46 8.35 26.84 -7.11
C LEU A 46 8.47 25.97 -8.37
N ASN A 47 9.69 25.55 -8.69
CA ASN A 47 9.97 24.70 -9.85
C ASN A 47 9.20 23.37 -9.79
N TRP A 48 9.05 22.79 -8.60
CA TRP A 48 8.35 21.53 -8.38
C TRP A 48 6.83 21.66 -8.65
N TYR A 49 6.18 22.69 -8.10
CA TYR A 49 4.75 22.92 -8.32
C TYR A 49 4.44 23.35 -9.75
N GLU A 50 5.27 24.19 -10.36
CA GLU A 50 5.13 24.55 -11.78
C GLU A 50 5.24 23.33 -12.68
N LYS A 51 6.22 22.44 -12.42
CA LYS A 51 6.36 21.20 -13.16
C LYS A 51 5.15 20.28 -12.98
N ILE A 52 4.65 20.13 -11.75
CA ILE A 52 3.42 19.34 -11.49
C ILE A 52 2.24 19.92 -12.26
N TYR A 53 2.08 21.24 -12.24
CA TYR A 53 0.95 21.87 -12.92
C TYR A 53 1.02 21.65 -14.43
N ARG A 54 2.20 21.85 -15.01
CA ARG A 54 2.46 21.60 -16.42
C ARG A 54 2.23 20.14 -16.79
N ASP A 55 2.80 19.20 -16.05
CA ASP A 55 2.64 17.77 -16.34
C ASP A 55 1.16 17.35 -16.22
N TYR A 56 0.45 17.83 -15.20
CA TYR A 56 -0.98 17.54 -15.03
C TYR A 56 -1.81 18.03 -16.22
N ARG A 57 -1.58 19.26 -16.69
CA ARG A 57 -2.32 19.85 -17.81
C ARG A 57 -1.90 19.33 -19.18
N GLU A 58 -0.61 19.26 -19.45
CA GLU A 58 -0.07 19.01 -20.79
C GLU A 58 0.22 17.52 -21.01
N ARG A 59 0.87 16.86 -20.05
CA ARG A 59 1.28 15.46 -20.20
C ARG A 59 0.12 14.50 -19.93
N PHE A 60 -0.70 14.79 -18.91
CA PHE A 60 -1.80 13.93 -18.49
C PHE A 60 -3.17 14.42 -18.94
N ASN A 61 -3.26 15.61 -19.56
CA ASN A 61 -4.52 16.21 -20.03
C ASN A 61 -5.61 16.22 -18.95
N GLU A 62 -5.22 16.58 -17.73
CA GLU A 62 -6.06 16.63 -16.52
C GLU A 62 -6.73 15.27 -16.17
N ASN A 63 -6.19 14.16 -16.70
CA ASN A 63 -6.77 12.82 -16.56
C ASN A 63 -5.74 11.82 -16.01
N VAL A 64 -5.56 11.84 -14.68
CA VAL A 64 -4.66 10.93 -13.96
C VAL A 64 -5.09 9.47 -14.10
N ILE A 65 -6.40 9.19 -14.07
CA ILE A 65 -6.94 7.84 -14.25
C ILE A 65 -6.56 7.29 -15.63
N GLY A 66 -6.73 8.10 -16.67
CA GLY A 66 -6.36 7.76 -18.04
C GLY A 66 -4.86 7.55 -18.22
N ALA A 67 -4.03 8.33 -17.52
CA ALA A 67 -2.57 8.16 -17.53
C ALA A 67 -2.15 6.80 -16.94
N PHE A 68 -2.70 6.40 -15.79
CA PHE A 68 -2.48 5.05 -15.24
C PHE A 68 -3.07 3.96 -16.14
N GLY A 69 -4.26 4.18 -16.69
CA GLY A 69 -4.88 3.25 -17.64
C GLY A 69 -4.03 3.02 -18.88
N LYS A 70 -3.28 4.04 -19.35
CA LYS A 70 -2.31 3.89 -20.44
C LYS A 70 -1.15 2.96 -20.05
N LEU A 71 -0.55 3.18 -18.89
CA LEU A 71 0.53 2.31 -18.38
C LEU A 71 0.08 0.86 -18.23
N GLN A 72 -1.16 0.64 -17.77
CA GLN A 72 -1.74 -0.70 -17.68
C GLN A 72 -1.93 -1.35 -19.07
N ARG A 73 -2.39 -0.58 -20.07
CA ARG A 73 -2.53 -1.10 -21.44
C ARG A 73 -1.19 -1.45 -22.08
N GLU A 74 -0.14 -0.69 -21.75
CA GLU A 74 1.23 -0.92 -22.21
C GLU A 74 1.94 -2.04 -21.43
N GLY A 75 1.33 -2.58 -20.37
CA GLY A 75 1.86 -3.71 -19.60
C GLY A 75 2.89 -3.33 -18.53
N TYR A 76 3.09 -2.03 -18.26
CA TYR A 76 4.05 -1.58 -17.24
C TYR A 76 3.53 -1.76 -15.82
N ILE A 77 2.21 -1.69 -15.61
CA ILE A 77 1.57 -1.86 -14.31
C ILE A 77 0.33 -2.73 -14.43
N GLU A 78 -0.08 -3.30 -13.31
CA GLU A 78 -1.42 -3.81 -13.11
C GLU A 78 -2.16 -2.91 -12.11
N ILE A 79 -3.38 -2.52 -12.45
CA ILE A 79 -4.28 -1.81 -11.55
C ILE A 79 -5.28 -2.84 -11.03
N ILE A 80 -5.40 -2.93 -9.71
CA ILE A 80 -6.43 -3.72 -9.02
C ILE A 80 -7.57 -2.83 -8.53
N THR A 81 -8.69 -3.42 -8.15
CA THR A 81 -9.80 -2.68 -7.51
C THR A 81 -9.79 -2.87 -5.99
N SER A 82 -10.75 -2.28 -5.29
CA SER A 82 -11.03 -2.53 -3.87
C SER A 82 -12.54 -2.58 -3.65
N ALA A 83 -12.98 -2.67 -2.39
CA ALA A 83 -14.36 -2.36 -2.01
C ALA A 83 -14.69 -0.90 -2.40
N ALA A 84 -15.91 -0.66 -2.86
CA ALA A 84 -16.37 0.61 -3.41
C ALA A 84 -16.00 1.85 -2.57
N THR A 85 -16.07 1.74 -1.24
CA THR A 85 -15.74 2.84 -0.32
C THR A 85 -14.75 2.43 0.75
N HIS A 86 -13.92 1.41 0.48
CA HIS A 86 -12.95 0.87 1.46
C HIS A 86 -13.59 0.44 2.80
N GLY A 87 -14.82 -0.09 2.77
CA GLY A 87 -15.52 -0.53 3.98
C GLY A 87 -14.89 -1.80 4.55
N TYR A 88 -14.67 -1.86 5.87
CA TYR A 88 -14.07 -3.01 6.56
C TYR A 88 -14.99 -4.25 6.47
N LEU A 89 -14.78 -5.06 5.41
CA LEU A 89 -15.72 -6.09 4.96
C LEU A 89 -16.06 -7.13 6.04
N PRO A 90 -15.10 -7.64 6.85
CA PRO A 90 -15.41 -8.62 7.91
C PRO A 90 -16.48 -8.19 8.91
N LEU A 91 -16.62 -6.88 9.16
CA LEU A 91 -17.55 -6.33 10.15
C LEU A 91 -18.87 -5.84 9.54
N LEU A 92 -19.04 -5.89 8.22
CA LEU A 92 -20.31 -5.52 7.60
C LEU A 92 -21.39 -6.53 7.99
N GLY A 93 -22.48 -6.03 8.58
CA GLY A 93 -23.53 -6.85 9.19
C GLY A 93 -24.38 -7.69 8.24
N ARG A 94 -24.25 -7.51 6.92
CA ARG A 94 -25.01 -8.26 5.91
C ARG A 94 -24.10 -8.71 4.78
N ASP A 95 -24.29 -9.95 4.33
CA ASP A 95 -23.65 -10.49 3.14
C ASP A 95 -23.94 -9.68 1.88
N SER A 96 -25.16 -9.13 1.77
CA SER A 96 -25.54 -8.23 0.66
C SER A 96 -24.69 -6.95 0.63
N SER A 97 -24.28 -6.44 1.80
CA SER A 97 -23.42 -5.26 1.89
C SER A 97 -21.98 -5.56 1.45
N ILE A 98 -21.46 -6.73 1.82
CA ILE A 98 -20.14 -7.21 1.34
C ILE A 98 -20.17 -7.38 -0.18
N PHE A 99 -21.19 -8.08 -0.70
CA PHE A 99 -21.36 -8.28 -2.13
C PHE A 99 -21.45 -6.94 -2.88
N ALA A 100 -22.28 -6.00 -2.40
CA ALA A 100 -22.45 -4.70 -3.03
C ALA A 100 -21.14 -3.89 -3.06
N GLN A 101 -20.37 -3.89 -1.97
CA GLN A 101 -19.07 -3.22 -1.90
C GLN A 101 -18.08 -3.75 -2.94
N ILE A 102 -17.96 -5.08 -3.08
CA ILE A 102 -17.06 -5.70 -4.05
C ILE A 102 -17.57 -5.48 -5.48
N ASN A 103 -18.87 -5.70 -5.72
CA ASN A 103 -19.45 -5.59 -7.05
C ASN A 103 -19.37 -4.16 -7.60
N ILE A 104 -19.69 -3.14 -6.79
CA ILE A 104 -19.60 -1.73 -7.20
C ILE A 104 -18.14 -1.33 -7.43
N GLY A 105 -17.20 -1.81 -6.62
CA GLY A 105 -15.76 -1.58 -6.85
C GLY A 105 -15.29 -2.16 -8.19
N LYS A 106 -15.72 -3.39 -8.52
CA LYS A 106 -15.45 -4.05 -9.80
C LYS A 106 -16.09 -3.30 -10.98
N GLU A 107 -17.36 -2.89 -10.88
CA GLU A 107 -18.06 -2.15 -11.94
C GLU A 107 -17.42 -0.77 -12.17
N THR A 108 -17.03 -0.09 -11.10
CA THR A 108 -16.33 1.19 -11.17
C THR A 108 -14.99 1.04 -11.90
N TYR A 109 -14.22 -0.01 -11.57
CA TYR A 109 -12.98 -0.33 -12.30
C TYR A 109 -13.25 -0.56 -13.79
N GLN A 110 -14.24 -1.39 -14.13
CA GLN A 110 -14.59 -1.70 -15.52
C GLN A 110 -14.95 -0.45 -16.31
N ARG A 111 -15.70 0.48 -15.68
CA ARG A 111 -16.08 1.75 -16.30
C ARG A 111 -14.87 2.62 -16.68
N TYR A 112 -13.81 2.64 -15.87
CA TYR A 112 -12.64 3.49 -16.11
C TYR A 112 -11.57 2.84 -17.01
N PHE A 113 -11.44 1.51 -16.96
CA PHE A 113 -10.33 0.81 -17.61
C PHE A 113 -10.75 -0.11 -18.75
N ASP A 114 -12.06 -0.28 -18.98
CA ASP A 114 -12.63 -1.16 -20.01
C ASP A 114 -12.11 -2.62 -19.93
N LYS A 115 -11.82 -3.06 -18.72
CA LYS A 115 -11.33 -4.40 -18.38
C LYS A 115 -11.92 -4.84 -17.06
N ARG A 116 -12.05 -6.15 -16.85
CA ARG A 116 -12.38 -6.69 -15.53
C ARG A 116 -11.11 -6.71 -14.65
N PRO A 117 -11.19 -6.29 -13.38
CA PRO A 117 -10.05 -6.41 -12.48
C PRO A 117 -9.78 -7.90 -12.18
N LYS A 118 -8.52 -8.33 -12.28
CA LYS A 118 -8.10 -9.68 -11.87
C LYS A 118 -7.86 -9.73 -10.35
N GLY A 119 -7.28 -8.69 -9.78
CA GLY A 119 -7.00 -8.58 -8.34
C GLY A 119 -7.91 -7.62 -7.58
N ILE A 120 -7.97 -7.81 -6.27
CA ILE A 120 -8.58 -6.88 -5.33
C ILE A 120 -7.66 -6.60 -4.13
N TRP A 121 -7.61 -5.33 -3.73
CA TRP A 121 -7.14 -4.94 -2.41
C TRP A 121 -8.31 -5.02 -1.43
N LEU A 122 -8.29 -6.00 -0.53
CA LEU A 122 -9.26 -6.02 0.57
C LEU A 122 -9.00 -4.82 1.47
N PRO A 123 -10.02 -4.04 1.87
CA PRO A 123 -9.82 -2.94 2.80
C PRO A 123 -9.12 -3.41 4.06
N GLU A 124 -7.98 -2.78 4.36
CA GLU A 124 -7.08 -3.16 5.46
C GLU A 124 -6.53 -4.59 5.41
N CYS A 125 -6.45 -5.21 4.23
CA CYS A 125 -6.19 -6.65 4.09
C CYS A 125 -7.11 -7.50 4.99
N ALA A 126 -8.29 -6.98 5.31
CA ALA A 126 -9.16 -7.57 6.32
C ALA A 126 -9.93 -8.75 5.73
N TYR A 127 -9.64 -9.94 6.25
CA TYR A 127 -10.20 -11.19 5.80
C TYR A 127 -10.92 -11.91 6.93
N ARG A 128 -11.99 -12.63 6.60
CA ARG A 128 -12.73 -13.49 7.51
C ARG A 128 -13.06 -14.82 6.82
N PRO A 129 -12.75 -15.99 7.42
CA PRO A 129 -13.17 -17.28 6.91
C PRO A 129 -14.63 -17.57 7.24
N THR A 130 -15.16 -18.66 6.71
CA THR A 130 -16.50 -19.15 7.08
C THR A 130 -16.55 -19.55 8.56
N TYR A 131 -17.42 -18.94 9.37
CA TYR A 131 -17.69 -19.34 10.76
C TYR A 131 -19.05 -18.81 11.25
N ASN A 132 -19.48 -19.21 12.46
CA ASN A 132 -20.68 -18.66 13.10
C ASN A 132 -20.45 -17.24 13.60
N TRP A 133 -20.83 -16.26 12.79
CA TRP A 133 -20.56 -14.86 13.05
C TRP A 133 -21.59 -14.23 14.00
N LEU A 134 -21.09 -13.47 14.97
CA LEU A 134 -21.88 -12.62 15.85
C LEU A 134 -21.52 -11.16 15.59
N PRO A 135 -22.51 -10.28 15.39
CA PRO A 135 -22.22 -8.89 15.11
C PRO A 135 -21.57 -8.20 16.32
N PRO A 136 -20.60 -7.29 16.09
CA PRO A 136 -19.93 -6.55 17.17
C PRO A 136 -20.89 -5.59 17.88
N VAL A 137 -21.96 -5.16 17.20
CA VAL A 137 -23.02 -4.30 17.73
C VAL A 137 -24.36 -4.98 17.44
N ASP A 138 -25.20 -5.10 18.47
CA ASP A 138 -26.55 -5.63 18.31
C ASP A 138 -27.41 -4.63 17.54
N THR A 139 -27.65 -4.93 16.27
CA THR A 139 -28.56 -4.19 15.41
C THR A 139 -29.57 -5.17 14.84
N HIS A 140 -30.83 -4.72 14.72
CA HIS A 140 -31.92 -5.53 14.18
C HIS A 140 -31.60 -6.13 12.80
N ASP A 141 -30.74 -5.46 12.05
CA ASP A 141 -30.47 -5.71 10.65
C ASP A 141 -29.23 -6.58 10.39
N ALA A 142 -28.42 -6.85 11.41
CA ALA A 142 -27.22 -7.66 11.27
C ALA A 142 -27.56 -9.16 11.28
N GLN A 143 -27.02 -9.88 10.29
CA GLN A 143 -27.11 -11.34 10.21
C GLN A 143 -26.36 -11.98 11.39
N ARG A 144 -26.84 -13.16 11.82
CA ARG A 144 -26.25 -13.96 12.90
C ARG A 144 -26.13 -15.41 12.46
N GLY A 145 -25.15 -16.12 13.00
CA GLY A 145 -24.91 -17.53 12.69
C GLY A 145 -23.94 -17.71 11.54
N LEU A 146 -24.00 -18.85 10.87
CA LEU A 146 -23.03 -19.23 9.85
C LEU A 146 -23.00 -18.22 8.69
N ARG A 147 -21.87 -17.55 8.52
CA ARG A 147 -21.63 -16.64 7.39
C ARG A 147 -20.46 -17.14 6.54
N PRO A 148 -20.59 -17.18 5.21
CA PRO A 148 -19.52 -17.61 4.31
C PRO A 148 -18.30 -16.67 4.42
N GLY A 149 -17.11 -17.18 4.15
CA GLY A 149 -15.90 -16.38 4.15
C GLY A 149 -15.84 -15.37 3.01
N ILE A 150 -14.91 -14.43 3.08
CA ILE A 150 -14.75 -13.35 2.10
C ILE A 150 -14.46 -13.91 0.70
N GLU A 151 -13.74 -15.03 0.61
CA GLU A 151 -13.41 -15.75 -0.62
C GLU A 151 -14.64 -16.07 -1.50
N LYS A 152 -15.80 -16.36 -0.89
CA LYS A 152 -17.06 -16.54 -1.63
C LYS A 152 -17.38 -15.32 -2.49
N PHE A 153 -17.35 -14.14 -1.88
CA PHE A 153 -17.75 -12.91 -2.56
C PHE A 153 -16.75 -12.48 -3.62
N LEU A 154 -15.47 -12.85 -3.44
CA LEU A 154 -14.43 -12.65 -4.45
C LEU A 154 -14.66 -13.55 -5.67
N ILE A 155 -14.88 -14.84 -5.45
CA ILE A 155 -15.14 -15.85 -6.48
C ILE A 155 -16.42 -15.50 -7.26
N GLU A 156 -17.52 -15.20 -6.58
CA GLU A 156 -18.79 -14.79 -7.23
C GLU A 156 -18.63 -13.50 -8.06
N ASN A 157 -17.61 -12.69 -7.78
CA ASN A 157 -17.28 -11.48 -8.54
C ASN A 157 -16.17 -11.68 -9.58
N ASN A 158 -15.71 -12.90 -9.82
CA ASN A 158 -14.62 -13.26 -10.74
C ASN A 158 -13.29 -12.56 -10.41
N ILE A 159 -12.98 -12.42 -9.12
CA ILE A 159 -11.67 -11.97 -8.65
C ILE A 159 -10.74 -13.18 -8.52
N SER A 160 -9.56 -13.07 -9.12
CA SER A 160 -8.57 -14.16 -9.19
C SER A 160 -7.61 -14.17 -8.00
N TYR A 161 -7.32 -13.02 -7.39
CA TYR A 161 -6.40 -12.95 -6.25
C TYR A 161 -6.64 -11.75 -5.33
N PHE A 162 -6.15 -11.84 -4.10
CA PHE A 162 -6.11 -10.76 -3.11
C PHE A 162 -4.88 -10.89 -2.19
N PHE A 163 -4.71 -9.92 -1.29
CA PHE A 163 -3.57 -9.85 -0.36
C PHE A 163 -4.00 -9.97 1.11
N VAL A 164 -3.15 -10.59 1.92
CA VAL A 164 -3.22 -10.65 3.39
C VAL A 164 -1.89 -10.26 4.02
N ASP A 165 -1.87 -10.05 5.34
CA ASP A 165 -0.63 -9.87 6.07
C ASP A 165 0.06 -11.21 6.40
N THR A 166 1.37 -11.17 6.63
CA THR A 166 2.21 -12.36 6.87
C THR A 166 1.65 -13.23 8.01
N HIS A 167 1.20 -12.62 9.11
CA HIS A 167 0.73 -13.36 10.29
C HIS A 167 -0.58 -14.12 10.05
N VAL A 168 -1.42 -13.65 9.12
CA VAL A 168 -2.64 -14.36 8.70
C VAL A 168 -2.26 -15.63 7.95
N LEU A 169 -1.18 -15.62 7.18
CA LEU A 169 -0.74 -16.76 6.38
C LEU A 169 0.14 -17.75 7.16
N GLU A 170 1.26 -17.28 7.72
CA GLU A 170 2.30 -18.11 8.34
C GLU A 170 1.97 -18.53 9.78
N GLY A 171 0.99 -17.86 10.40
CA GLY A 171 0.76 -17.92 11.83
C GLY A 171 1.81 -17.11 12.61
N GLY A 172 1.42 -16.65 13.79
CA GLY A 172 2.22 -15.76 14.64
C GLY A 172 1.32 -14.76 15.35
N GLU A 173 1.77 -14.21 16.48
CA GLU A 173 1.00 -13.15 17.14
C GLU A 173 1.05 -11.88 16.26
N PRO A 174 -0.10 -11.21 16.02
CA PRO A 174 -0.08 -9.87 15.46
C PRO A 174 0.81 -9.00 16.37
N LYS A 175 1.77 -8.29 15.78
CA LYS A 175 2.54 -7.29 16.54
C LYS A 175 1.60 -6.11 16.84
N GLY A 176 0.88 -6.16 17.96
CA GLY A 176 -0.01 -5.04 18.32
C GLY A 176 -0.67 -5.15 19.69
N VAL A 177 -0.34 -4.21 20.55
CA VAL A 177 -0.74 -3.97 21.95
C VAL A 177 -2.26 -3.64 22.11
N TYR A 178 -3.11 -3.95 21.12
CA TYR A 178 -4.51 -3.49 21.04
C TYR A 178 -5.59 -4.47 21.56
N MET A 179 -5.31 -5.78 21.59
CA MET A 179 -6.29 -6.79 22.05
C MET A 179 -6.82 -6.55 23.47
N GLU A 180 -6.08 -5.83 24.30
CA GLU A 180 -6.47 -5.48 25.67
C GLU A 180 -7.43 -4.28 25.75
N ARG A 181 -7.49 -3.44 24.71
CA ARG A 181 -8.23 -2.16 24.73
C ARG A 181 -9.66 -2.25 24.17
N PHE A 182 -10.00 -3.28 23.38
CA PHE A 182 -11.32 -3.41 22.75
C PHE A 182 -11.98 -4.76 23.07
N PRO A 183 -12.92 -4.80 24.03
CA PRO A 183 -13.61 -6.04 24.43
C PRO A 183 -14.33 -6.75 23.29
N ALA A 184 -14.74 -6.04 22.22
CA ALA A 184 -15.42 -6.62 21.07
C ALA A 184 -14.47 -7.45 20.18
N LEU A 185 -13.27 -6.94 19.87
CA LEU A 185 -12.27 -7.69 19.09
C LEU A 185 -11.79 -8.92 19.86
N LYS A 186 -11.56 -8.80 21.16
CA LYS A 186 -11.18 -9.93 22.03
C LYS A 186 -12.22 -11.05 22.02
N ARG A 187 -13.52 -10.70 21.95
CA ARG A 187 -14.60 -11.70 21.86
C ARG A 187 -14.62 -12.41 20.51
N LEU A 188 -14.40 -11.70 19.40
CA LEU A 188 -14.31 -12.29 18.06
C LEU A 188 -13.12 -13.26 17.98
N TRP A 189 -11.95 -12.85 18.49
CA TRP A 189 -10.76 -13.69 18.54
C TRP A 189 -10.95 -14.97 19.36
N GLN A 190 -11.53 -14.85 20.56
CA GLN A 190 -11.83 -16.00 21.42
C GLN A 190 -12.87 -16.96 20.83
N GLN A 191 -13.75 -16.47 19.96
CA GLN A 191 -14.72 -17.30 19.23
C GLN A 191 -14.05 -18.05 18.09
N PHE A 192 -13.22 -17.36 17.31
CA PHE A 192 -12.39 -17.96 16.28
C PHE A 192 -11.51 -19.08 16.86
N GLU A 193 -10.79 -18.84 17.95
CA GLU A 193 -9.93 -19.86 18.58
C GLU A 193 -10.70 -21.10 19.04
N LYS A 194 -11.97 -20.95 19.45
CA LYS A 194 -12.81 -22.09 19.89
C LYS A 194 -13.30 -22.95 18.73
N GLU A 195 -13.58 -22.34 17.57
CA GLU A 195 -14.07 -23.06 16.38
C GLU A 195 -12.91 -23.56 15.50
N TYR A 196 -11.73 -22.92 15.57
CA TYR A 196 -10.54 -23.30 14.81
C TYR A 196 -9.86 -24.53 15.41
N LYS A 197 -10.27 -25.72 14.95
CA LYS A 197 -9.51 -26.96 15.20
C LYS A 197 -8.21 -26.89 14.42
N LYS A 198 -7.07 -26.70 15.12
CA LYS A 198 -5.75 -27.01 14.57
C LYS A 198 -5.78 -28.43 14.03
N THR A 199 -5.82 -28.60 12.72
CA THR A 199 -5.64 -29.92 12.11
C THR A 199 -4.20 -30.34 12.34
N ASP A 200 -3.98 -31.46 13.04
CA ASP A 200 -2.70 -32.14 13.30
C ASP A 200 -1.97 -32.65 12.04
N ARG A 201 -2.28 -32.09 10.86
CA ARG A 201 -1.40 -32.24 9.70
C ARG A 201 -0.14 -31.46 10.05
N LYS A 202 1.04 -32.10 9.97
CA LYS A 202 2.34 -31.44 10.00
C LYS A 202 2.18 -30.13 9.23
N VAL A 203 2.19 -28.99 9.92
CA VAL A 203 2.11 -27.69 9.25
C VAL A 203 3.45 -27.56 8.54
N GLU A 204 3.50 -27.95 7.27
CA GLU A 204 4.49 -27.40 6.36
C GLU A 204 4.38 -25.89 6.52
N ARG A 205 5.47 -25.24 6.93
CA ARG A 205 5.49 -23.81 7.23
C ARG A 205 5.01 -23.09 5.96
N ARG A 206 3.81 -22.51 6.04
CA ARG A 206 3.35 -21.57 5.01
C ARG A 206 4.31 -20.40 4.98
N THR A 207 4.49 -19.83 3.81
CA THR A 207 5.51 -18.80 3.57
C THR A 207 4.92 -17.67 2.73
N ALA A 208 5.24 -16.43 3.05
CA ALA A 208 4.85 -15.26 2.26
C ALA A 208 5.54 -15.21 0.88
N PHE A 209 6.45 -16.15 0.61
CA PHE A 209 7.16 -16.30 -0.65
C PHE A 209 6.39 -17.07 -1.73
N LEU A 210 5.20 -17.60 -1.43
CA LEU A 210 4.35 -18.31 -2.37
C LEU A 210 2.91 -17.75 -2.38
N SER A 211 2.14 -18.10 -3.41
CA SER A 211 0.68 -17.95 -3.36
C SER A 211 0.04 -19.22 -2.87
N TYR A 212 -1.21 -19.13 -2.41
CA TYR A 212 -2.02 -20.29 -2.01
C TYR A 212 -3.45 -20.11 -2.52
N LEU A 213 -4.20 -21.21 -2.61
CA LEU A 213 -5.58 -21.20 -3.05
C LEU A 213 -6.54 -21.26 -1.85
N LEU A 214 -7.54 -20.39 -1.84
CA LEU A 214 -8.73 -20.54 -1.00
C LEU A 214 -9.87 -21.06 -1.88
N GLN A 215 -10.62 -22.03 -1.36
CA GLN A 215 -11.68 -22.71 -2.10
C GLN A 215 -13.07 -22.25 -1.63
N TYR A 216 -13.96 -22.00 -2.58
CA TYR A 216 -15.41 -21.92 -2.33
C TYR A 216 -16.14 -22.77 -3.37
N ARG A 217 -16.78 -23.85 -2.91
CA ARG A 217 -17.39 -24.88 -3.77
C ARG A 217 -16.34 -25.47 -4.73
N GLU A 218 -16.54 -25.36 -6.04
CA GLU A 218 -15.66 -25.90 -7.06
C GLU A 218 -14.64 -24.88 -7.58
N ASP A 219 -14.74 -23.62 -7.12
CA ASP A 219 -13.91 -22.51 -7.58
C ASP A 219 -12.86 -22.10 -6.53
N PHE A 220 -11.85 -21.36 -6.99
CA PHE A 220 -10.70 -20.96 -6.18
C PHE A 220 -10.35 -19.49 -6.38
N VAL A 221 -9.73 -18.89 -5.36
CA VAL A 221 -9.10 -17.57 -5.41
C VAL A 221 -7.71 -17.64 -4.80
N ASN A 222 -6.75 -16.96 -5.41
CA ASN A 222 -5.38 -16.88 -4.90
C ASN A 222 -5.28 -15.90 -3.71
N VAL A 223 -4.50 -16.28 -2.71
CA VAL A 223 -4.06 -15.39 -1.64
C VAL A 223 -2.54 -15.24 -1.70
N LEU A 224 -2.09 -13.98 -1.67
CA LEU A 224 -0.69 -13.58 -1.57
C LEU A 224 -0.50 -12.89 -0.22
N ALA A 225 0.67 -13.04 0.41
CA ALA A 225 0.96 -12.37 1.67
C ALA A 225 2.02 -11.28 1.51
N ARG A 226 1.87 -10.21 2.29
CA ARG A 226 2.89 -9.19 2.48
C ARG A 226 4.21 -9.86 2.92
N ASN A 227 5.32 -9.42 2.35
CA ASN A 227 6.64 -9.80 2.87
C ASN A 227 7.03 -8.89 4.05
N LYS A 228 7.37 -9.50 5.18
CA LYS A 228 7.63 -8.82 6.45
C LYS A 228 8.91 -8.01 6.42
N GLU A 229 9.97 -8.55 5.84
CA GLU A 229 11.32 -7.98 5.83
C GLU A 229 11.35 -6.69 5.02
N THR A 230 10.84 -6.74 3.79
CA THR A 230 10.69 -5.54 2.93
C THR A 230 9.71 -4.53 3.53
N GLY A 231 8.65 -5.00 4.18
CA GLY A 231 7.73 -4.16 4.95
C GLY A 231 8.45 -3.36 6.03
N LEU A 232 9.16 -4.04 6.94
CA LEU A 232 9.90 -3.43 8.05
C LEU A 232 11.01 -2.49 7.57
N GLN A 233 11.73 -2.85 6.50
CA GLN A 233 12.84 -2.06 5.98
C GLN A 233 12.42 -0.66 5.49
N VAL A 234 11.14 -0.49 5.12
CA VAL A 234 10.60 0.79 4.68
C VAL A 234 9.76 1.45 5.78
N TRP A 235 8.91 0.70 6.48
CA TRP A 235 7.95 1.26 7.45
C TRP A 235 8.48 1.44 8.88
N SER A 236 9.64 0.88 9.23
CA SER A 236 10.15 1.03 10.59
C SER A 236 10.40 2.50 10.92
N GLY A 237 9.80 3.00 12.01
CA GLY A 237 10.08 4.34 12.53
C GLY A 237 11.49 4.50 13.10
N GLU A 238 12.19 3.39 13.38
CA GLU A 238 13.53 3.39 13.98
C GLU A 238 14.65 3.24 12.93
N TRP A 239 14.43 2.44 11.88
CA TRP A 239 15.47 2.08 10.89
C TRP A 239 15.00 2.17 9.43
N GLY A 240 13.73 2.56 9.21
CA GLY A 240 13.18 2.67 7.87
C GLY A 240 13.81 3.82 7.09
N TYR A 241 13.93 3.63 5.78
CA TYR A 241 14.47 4.65 4.87
C TYR A 241 13.88 6.05 5.04
N PRO A 242 12.56 6.24 5.25
CA PRO A 242 11.97 7.57 5.43
C PRO A 242 12.56 8.37 6.60
N GLY A 243 13.16 7.70 7.60
CA GLY A 243 13.79 8.33 8.75
C GLY A 243 15.19 8.89 8.49
N ASP A 244 15.71 8.81 7.25
CA ASP A 244 17.04 9.33 6.92
C ASP A 244 17.17 10.83 7.22
N PHE A 245 18.26 11.21 7.88
CA PHE A 245 18.46 12.59 8.33
C PHE A 245 18.55 13.61 7.19
N TRP A 246 18.82 13.18 5.95
CA TRP A 246 18.84 14.04 4.77
C TRP A 246 17.47 14.20 4.09
N TYR A 247 16.47 13.38 4.43
CA TYR A 247 15.15 13.47 3.85
C TYR A 247 14.32 14.59 4.45
N ARG A 248 13.33 15.04 3.68
CA ARG A 248 12.46 16.14 4.05
C ARG A 248 11.63 15.79 5.29
N GLU A 249 11.70 16.65 6.30
CA GLU A 249 10.87 16.57 7.50
C GLU A 249 9.41 16.90 7.15
N PHE A 250 8.52 15.93 7.36
CA PHE A 250 7.11 16.07 7.04
C PHE A 250 6.36 16.98 8.02
N HIS A 251 6.71 16.89 9.31
CA HIS A 251 5.94 17.50 10.40
C HIS A 251 6.25 18.99 10.61
N LYS A 252 7.45 19.45 10.24
CA LYS A 252 7.84 20.86 10.37
C LYS A 252 7.39 21.67 9.16
N LYS A 253 6.44 22.58 9.39
CA LYS A 253 5.85 23.44 8.36
C LYS A 253 6.11 24.91 8.66
N ASP A 254 6.34 25.68 7.62
CA ASP A 254 6.42 27.13 7.70
C ASP A 254 5.06 27.71 8.09
N GLU A 255 5.06 28.65 9.03
CA GLU A 255 3.85 29.26 9.59
C GLU A 255 3.04 30.09 8.57
N ILE A 256 3.65 30.52 7.46
CA ILE A 256 3.01 31.37 6.45
C ILE A 256 2.56 30.54 5.25
N SER A 257 3.47 29.79 4.63
CA SER A 257 3.18 29.05 3.39
C SER A 257 2.74 27.60 3.63
N GLY A 258 3.04 27.06 4.81
CA GLY A 258 2.87 25.65 5.14
C GLY A 258 3.87 24.73 4.43
N PHE A 259 4.90 25.26 3.77
CA PHE A 259 5.96 24.45 3.15
C PHE A 259 6.92 23.86 4.17
N GLN A 260 7.52 22.73 3.78
CA GLN A 260 8.42 21.95 4.62
C GLN A 260 9.87 22.24 4.21
N TYR A 261 10.53 23.17 4.92
CA TYR A 261 11.88 23.63 4.57
C TYR A 261 13.00 22.87 5.27
N TRP A 262 12.67 21.86 6.07
CA TRP A 262 13.61 21.20 6.97
C TRP A 262 13.79 19.73 6.62
N ARG A 263 14.92 19.18 7.06
CA ARG A 263 15.24 17.75 6.98
C ARG A 263 15.06 17.06 8.32
N VAL A 264 14.91 15.75 8.32
CA VAL A 264 14.71 14.95 9.54
C VAL A 264 15.81 15.20 10.57
N THR A 265 17.06 15.43 10.15
CA THR A 265 18.19 15.88 11.00
C THR A 265 18.70 14.88 12.03
N ASP A 266 17.82 14.36 12.88
CA ASP A 266 18.10 13.53 14.04
C ASP A 266 16.83 12.76 14.47
N PRO A 267 16.94 11.73 15.32
CA PRO A 267 15.80 10.91 15.74
C PRO A 267 15.04 11.47 16.96
N SER A 268 15.42 12.63 17.52
CA SER A 268 14.86 13.14 18.78
C SER A 268 13.40 13.60 18.68
N GLY A 269 12.90 13.81 17.46
CA GLY A 269 11.56 14.35 17.21
C GLY A 269 11.40 15.83 17.56
N ASP A 270 12.43 16.51 18.07
CA ASP A 270 12.38 17.94 18.36
C ASP A 270 12.36 18.75 17.05
N LEU A 271 11.31 19.54 16.85
CA LEU A 271 11.18 20.39 15.67
C LEU A 271 12.17 21.55 15.70
N ALA A 272 12.67 21.96 16.87
CA ALA A 272 13.60 23.08 17.00
C ALA A 272 15.00 22.75 16.43
N THR A 273 15.43 21.49 16.54
CA THR A 273 16.76 21.04 16.08
C THR A 273 16.86 20.88 14.57
N LYS A 274 15.73 20.76 13.87
CA LYS A 274 15.71 20.43 12.43
C LYS A 274 16.43 21.49 11.59
N GLU A 275 17.39 21.04 10.81
CA GLU A 275 18.18 21.83 9.87
C GLU A 275 17.49 21.99 8.51
N VAL A 276 18.02 22.86 7.66
CA VAL A 276 17.47 23.15 6.33
C VAL A 276 17.61 21.94 5.41
N TYR A 277 16.55 21.66 4.66
CA TYR A 277 16.54 20.62 3.63
C TYR A 277 17.32 21.06 2.38
N ILE A 278 18.21 20.19 1.90
CA ILE A 278 19.08 20.43 0.73
C ILE A 278 18.77 19.35 -0.33
N PRO A 279 17.91 19.64 -1.32
CA PRO A 279 17.46 18.66 -2.32
C PRO A 279 18.60 17.96 -3.08
N GLU A 280 19.74 18.61 -3.24
CA GLU A 280 20.89 18.10 -3.99
C GLU A 280 21.58 16.93 -3.28
N ARG A 281 21.54 16.88 -1.94
CA ARG A 281 22.18 15.82 -1.14
C ARG A 281 21.36 14.53 -1.06
N VAL A 282 20.10 14.59 -1.47
CA VAL A 282 19.17 13.46 -1.39
C VAL A 282 19.49 12.37 -2.40
N SER A 283 20.00 12.73 -3.59
CA SER A 283 20.13 11.77 -4.68
C SER A 283 21.08 10.61 -4.36
N GLU A 284 22.12 10.86 -3.57
CA GLU A 284 23.07 9.83 -3.14
C GLU A 284 22.38 8.87 -2.16
N ARG A 285 21.67 9.39 -1.15
CA ARG A 285 20.91 8.59 -0.18
C ARG A 285 19.85 7.72 -0.83
N VAL A 286 19.12 8.27 -1.81
CA VAL A 286 18.11 7.51 -2.57
C VAL A 286 18.74 6.33 -3.30
N LYS A 287 19.92 6.52 -3.91
CA LYS A 287 20.63 5.45 -4.62
C LYS A 287 21.17 4.40 -3.65
N GLU A 288 21.85 4.81 -2.59
CA GLU A 288 22.36 3.91 -1.54
C GLU A 288 21.25 3.01 -0.97
N GLN A 289 20.09 3.59 -0.67
CA GLN A 289 18.95 2.85 -0.11
C GLN A 289 18.23 2.00 -1.16
N ALA A 290 18.18 2.43 -2.42
CA ALA A 290 17.65 1.61 -3.52
C ALA A 290 18.56 0.40 -3.80
N ASP A 291 19.88 0.58 -3.75
CA ASP A 291 20.87 -0.51 -3.86
C ASP A 291 20.71 -1.49 -2.70
N HIS A 292 20.61 -0.99 -1.46
CA HIS A 292 20.36 -1.84 -0.28
C HIS A 292 19.06 -2.63 -0.41
N PHE A 293 17.95 -1.98 -0.79
CA PHE A 293 16.66 -2.68 -0.92
C PHE A 293 16.68 -3.73 -2.02
N SER A 294 17.33 -3.43 -3.16
CA SER A 294 17.48 -4.40 -4.25
C SER A 294 18.33 -5.59 -3.83
N GLY A 295 19.40 -5.36 -3.06
CA GLY A 295 20.20 -6.42 -2.44
C GLY A 295 19.42 -7.25 -1.42
N LEU A 296 18.57 -6.62 -0.60
CA LEU A 296 17.65 -7.32 0.31
C LEU A 296 16.71 -8.25 -0.47
N VAL A 297 16.06 -7.74 -1.52
CA VAL A 297 15.16 -8.54 -2.38
C VAL A 297 15.90 -9.73 -3.01
N TYR A 298 17.11 -9.50 -3.53
CA TYR A 298 17.94 -10.56 -4.11
C TYR A 298 18.31 -11.63 -3.09
N ASN A 299 18.79 -11.24 -1.91
CA ASN A 299 19.17 -12.18 -0.87
C ASN A 299 17.98 -13.02 -0.41
N LEU A 300 16.83 -12.38 -0.14
CA LEU A 300 15.61 -13.08 0.29
C LEU A 300 15.13 -14.12 -0.73
N LEU A 301 15.12 -13.77 -2.03
CA LEU A 301 14.71 -14.71 -3.08
C LEU A 301 15.76 -15.80 -3.34
N SER A 302 17.06 -15.47 -3.27
CA SER A 302 18.15 -16.42 -3.46
C SER A 302 18.20 -17.44 -2.33
N ASP A 303 18.06 -16.99 -1.08
CA ASP A 303 18.03 -17.85 0.10
C ASP A 303 16.81 -18.78 0.04
N PHE A 304 15.63 -18.25 -0.33
CA PHE A 304 14.44 -19.06 -0.52
C PHE A 304 14.61 -20.10 -1.63
N TYR A 305 15.15 -19.72 -2.78
CA TYR A 305 15.40 -20.66 -3.88
C TYR A 305 16.43 -21.73 -3.51
N ALA A 306 17.48 -21.38 -2.77
CA ALA A 306 18.50 -22.32 -2.31
C ALA A 306 17.94 -23.36 -1.32
N GLU A 307 16.92 -23.01 -0.53
CA GLU A 307 16.29 -23.92 0.44
C GLU A 307 15.19 -24.79 -0.20
N TYR A 308 14.36 -24.20 -1.08
CA TYR A 308 13.14 -24.86 -1.58
C TYR A 308 13.18 -25.28 -3.05
N GLU A 309 14.21 -24.86 -3.81
CA GLU A 309 14.39 -25.12 -5.25
C GLU A 309 13.15 -24.74 -6.11
N VAL A 310 12.36 -23.77 -5.63
CA VAL A 310 11.21 -23.21 -6.35
C VAL A 310 11.31 -21.68 -6.37
N PRO A 311 10.94 -21.01 -7.48
CA PRO A 311 10.93 -19.55 -7.53
C PRO A 311 9.95 -18.96 -6.51
N GLY A 312 10.43 -18.06 -5.66
CA GLY A 312 9.61 -17.30 -4.72
C GLY A 312 9.09 -15.98 -5.29
N VAL A 313 8.13 -15.37 -4.60
CA VAL A 313 7.62 -14.02 -4.86
C VAL A 313 7.73 -13.13 -3.62
N ILE A 314 8.06 -11.85 -3.79
CA ILE A 314 8.03 -10.86 -2.71
C ILE A 314 6.92 -9.86 -3.00
N ASN A 315 5.88 -9.84 -2.15
CA ASN A 315 4.84 -8.81 -2.20
C ASN A 315 5.19 -7.68 -1.22
N ALA A 316 5.85 -6.63 -1.73
CA ALA A 316 6.18 -5.44 -0.96
C ALA A 316 5.01 -4.43 -1.00
N LEU A 317 4.10 -4.54 -0.03
CA LEU A 317 2.83 -3.81 0.02
C LEU A 317 2.94 -2.56 0.90
N TYR A 318 2.53 -1.41 0.36
CA TYR A 318 2.63 -0.09 0.99
C TYR A 318 1.48 0.83 0.57
N ASP A 319 1.10 1.76 1.44
CA ASP A 319 0.23 2.87 1.06
C ASP A 319 0.90 3.77 0.02
N THR A 320 0.15 4.18 -1.02
CA THR A 320 0.72 4.94 -2.13
C THR A 320 1.23 6.31 -1.67
N GLU A 321 0.53 6.96 -0.74
CA GLU A 321 0.89 8.26 -0.17
C GLU A 321 2.19 8.21 0.64
N LEU A 322 2.70 7.03 1.01
CA LEU A 322 4.04 6.94 1.56
C LEU A 322 5.05 7.59 0.61
N PHE A 323 4.91 7.35 -0.70
CA PHE A 323 5.86 7.80 -1.69
C PHE A 323 5.48 9.17 -2.26
N GLY A 324 6.25 10.19 -1.91
CA GLY A 324 6.11 11.56 -2.40
C GLY A 324 5.32 12.48 -1.48
N HIS A 325 4.50 11.94 -0.56
CA HIS A 325 3.79 12.74 0.44
C HIS A 325 4.48 12.64 1.81
N TRP A 326 4.37 11.49 2.50
CA TRP A 326 5.00 11.26 3.80
C TRP A 326 6.52 11.21 3.67
N TRP A 327 7.01 10.32 2.80
CA TRP A 327 8.40 10.24 2.38
C TRP A 327 8.55 10.91 1.01
N PHE A 328 8.96 12.17 1.00
CA PHE A 328 8.97 13.01 -0.21
C PHE A 328 9.83 12.42 -1.33
N GLU A 329 10.93 11.79 -0.97
CA GLU A 329 11.90 11.18 -1.89
C GLU A 329 11.48 9.80 -2.39
N GLY A 330 10.43 9.22 -1.80
CA GLY A 330 9.99 7.85 -2.05
C GLY A 330 9.67 7.54 -3.52
N VAL A 331 9.14 8.51 -4.28
CA VAL A 331 8.87 8.31 -5.73
C VAL A 331 10.17 8.11 -6.51
N LYS A 332 11.24 8.86 -6.16
CA LYS A 332 12.55 8.69 -6.79
C LYS A 332 13.15 7.33 -6.40
N TRP A 333 13.01 6.94 -5.13
CA TRP A 333 13.47 5.66 -4.64
C TRP A 333 12.81 4.47 -5.34
N ILE A 334 11.48 4.46 -5.52
CA ILE A 334 10.80 3.40 -6.31
C ILE A 334 11.42 3.32 -7.70
N GLY A 335 11.64 4.47 -8.35
CA GLY A 335 12.25 4.52 -9.68
C GLY A 335 13.65 3.90 -9.73
N GLU A 336 14.50 4.15 -8.73
CA GLU A 336 15.84 3.54 -8.65
C GLU A 336 15.79 2.06 -8.29
N VAL A 337 14.90 1.64 -7.38
CA VAL A 337 14.68 0.22 -7.04
C VAL A 337 14.27 -0.58 -8.28
N LEU A 338 13.29 -0.11 -9.05
CA LEU A 338 12.84 -0.79 -10.26
C LEU A 338 13.97 -0.88 -11.31
N LYS A 339 14.77 0.18 -11.47
CA LYS A 339 15.96 0.15 -12.36
C LYS A 339 17.00 -0.84 -11.89
N ASN A 340 17.25 -0.93 -10.58
CA ASN A 340 18.24 -1.84 -10.02
C ASN A 340 17.80 -3.29 -10.16
N ILE A 341 16.56 -3.62 -9.78
CA ILE A 341 16.00 -4.96 -9.93
C ILE A 341 15.99 -5.38 -11.41
N SER A 342 15.66 -4.47 -12.35
CA SER A 342 15.66 -4.80 -13.78
C SER A 342 17.02 -5.21 -14.36
N LYS A 343 18.12 -5.01 -13.61
CA LYS A 343 19.48 -5.42 -14.01
C LYS A 343 19.90 -6.75 -13.38
N ILE A 344 19.10 -7.32 -12.47
CA ILE A 344 19.38 -8.58 -11.81
C ILE A 344 18.80 -9.70 -12.68
N GLU A 345 19.65 -10.51 -13.29
CA GLU A 345 19.23 -11.53 -14.28
C GLU A 345 18.28 -12.59 -13.68
N ASP A 346 18.49 -12.95 -12.40
CA ASP A 346 17.73 -14.00 -11.71
C ASP A 346 16.38 -13.52 -11.11
N ILE A 347 16.07 -12.22 -11.21
CA ILE A 347 14.84 -11.65 -10.63
C ILE A 347 13.98 -11.00 -11.72
N ALA A 348 12.73 -11.43 -11.81
CA ALA A 348 11.74 -10.82 -12.67
C ALA A 348 10.82 -9.86 -11.90
N LEU A 349 10.63 -8.66 -12.44
CA LEU A 349 9.49 -7.81 -12.06
C LEU A 349 8.25 -8.34 -12.78
N SER A 350 7.23 -8.75 -12.02
CA SER A 350 5.98 -9.29 -12.55
C SER A 350 4.78 -8.59 -11.92
N THR A 351 3.68 -8.51 -12.68
CA THR A 351 2.37 -8.21 -12.10
C THR A 351 1.87 -9.43 -11.32
N SER A 352 0.98 -9.20 -10.35
CA SER A 352 0.43 -10.28 -9.53
C SER A 352 -0.46 -11.20 -10.35
N ALA A 353 -1.24 -10.67 -11.31
CA ALA A 353 -2.00 -11.49 -12.25
C ALA A 353 -1.10 -12.44 -13.05
N ASN A 354 0.01 -11.93 -13.59
CA ASN A 354 0.95 -12.76 -14.36
C ASN A 354 1.60 -13.83 -13.45
N TYR A 355 1.88 -13.48 -12.19
CA TYR A 355 2.42 -14.44 -11.23
C TYR A 355 1.42 -15.56 -10.94
N VAL A 356 0.17 -15.24 -10.54
CA VAL A 356 -0.81 -16.28 -10.16
C VAL A 356 -1.28 -17.13 -11.35
N GLU A 357 -1.19 -16.61 -12.58
CA GLU A 357 -1.55 -17.36 -13.79
C GLU A 357 -0.49 -18.40 -14.19
N ASN A 358 0.79 -18.14 -13.89
CA ASN A 358 1.90 -18.98 -14.37
C ASN A 358 2.65 -19.73 -13.27
N TYR A 359 2.60 -19.25 -12.03
CA TYR A 359 3.46 -19.72 -10.92
C TYR A 359 2.69 -19.98 -9.62
N SER A 360 1.34 -19.94 -9.65
CA SER A 360 0.55 -20.19 -8.45
C SER A 360 0.82 -21.58 -7.88
N SER A 361 0.96 -21.67 -6.55
CA SER A 361 0.95 -22.97 -5.87
C SER A 361 -0.41 -23.64 -6.07
N PRO A 362 -0.45 -24.97 -6.28
CA PRO A 362 -1.72 -25.72 -6.29
C PRO A 362 -2.26 -25.98 -4.87
N GLU A 363 -1.56 -25.55 -3.82
CA GLU A 363 -1.93 -25.83 -2.44
C GLU A 363 -3.21 -25.07 -2.03
N VAL A 364 -4.21 -25.82 -1.58
CA VAL A 364 -5.47 -25.28 -1.05
C VAL A 364 -5.39 -25.20 0.47
N ILE A 365 -5.59 -24.00 1.02
CA ILE A 365 -5.46 -23.73 2.45
C ILE A 365 -6.72 -23.10 3.05
N SER A 366 -6.77 -23.09 4.39
CA SER A 366 -7.64 -22.21 5.17
C SER A 366 -6.78 -21.23 5.96
N ILE A 367 -7.22 -19.97 6.03
CA ILE A 367 -6.55 -18.91 6.80
C ILE A 367 -7.49 -18.36 7.89
N PRO A 368 -6.94 -17.91 9.04
CA PRO A 368 -7.69 -17.26 10.12
C PRO A 368 -8.27 -15.92 9.70
N GLU A 369 -9.15 -15.36 10.54
CA GLU A 369 -9.52 -13.94 10.45
C GLU A 369 -8.33 -13.05 10.82
N GLY A 370 -8.18 -11.92 10.13
CA GLY A 370 -7.15 -10.92 10.42
C GLY A 370 -7.14 -9.75 9.46
N SER A 371 -6.32 -8.76 9.74
CA SER A 371 -6.07 -7.57 8.92
C SER A 371 -4.60 -7.17 9.03
N TRP A 372 -4.08 -6.32 8.14
CA TRP A 372 -2.70 -5.83 8.24
C TRP A 372 -2.48 -4.69 9.24
N GLY A 373 -3.57 -4.19 9.83
CA GLY A 373 -3.56 -3.13 10.86
C GLY A 373 -3.56 -3.72 12.28
N GLU A 374 -3.39 -2.82 13.26
CA GLU A 374 -3.37 -3.15 14.70
C GLU A 374 -4.72 -3.61 15.29
#